data_AF-A0A392VSC1-F1
#
_entry.id   AF-A0A392VSC1-F1
#
_cell.length_a   1.000
_cell.length_b   1.000
_cell.length_c   1.000
_cell.angle_alpha   90.00
_cell.angle_beta   90.00
_cell.angle_gamma   90.00
#
_symmetry.space_group_name_H-M   'P 1'
#
loop_
_entity.id
_entity.type
_entity.pdbx_description
1 polymer ?
#
loop_
_entity_poly.entity_id
_entity_poly.type
_entity_poly.pdbx_seq_one_letter_code
_entity_poly.pdbx_strand_id
1 'polypeptide(L)' 'EQIPVDNTGDPRDGRETSLSSDEEGDGVPILTERQREKRPQFTQEVPVVRAQPPALITREDITNLITAL' A
#
# COMPACT_ATOMS: atom_id res chain seq x y z
N GLU A 1 -24.21 17.98 32.10
CA GLU A 1 -23.98 16.53 32.11
C GLU A 1 -24.31 15.99 30.72
N GLN A 2 -23.43 15.20 30.10
CA GLN A 2 -23.71 14.56 28.82
C GLN A 2 -24.32 13.18 29.11
N ILE A 3 -25.54 12.95 28.63
CA ILE A 3 -26.20 11.66 28.77
C ILE A 3 -25.47 10.61 27.92
N PRO A 4 -25.12 9.43 28.47
CA PRO A 4 -24.60 8.33 27.67
C PRO A 4 -25.64 7.93 26.63
N VAL A 5 -25.28 8.04 25.35
CA VAL A 5 -26.16 7.67 24.24
C VAL A 5 -26.02 6.17 24.01
N ASP A 6 -27.13 5.45 24.06
CA ASP A 6 -27.17 4.01 23.77
C ASP A 6 -27.03 3.77 22.27
N ASN A 7 -25.83 3.39 21.84
CA ASN A 7 -25.49 3.08 20.45
C ASN A 7 -25.45 1.57 20.17
N THR A 8 -26.06 0.74 21.03
CA THR A 8 -26.07 -0.73 20.91
C THR A 8 -26.57 -1.25 19.55
N GLY A 9 -27.17 -0.42 18.71
CA GLY A 9 -27.54 -0.73 17.32
C GLY A 9 -26.77 -0.01 16.21
N ASP A 10 -25.88 0.96 16.49
CA ASP A 10 -25.22 1.75 15.42
C ASP A 10 -24.18 0.86 14.69
N PRO A 11 -24.31 0.63 13.37
CA PRO A 11 -23.32 -0.13 12.60
C PRO A 11 -21.93 0.53 12.58
N ARG A 12 -21.86 1.84 12.90
CA ARG A 12 -20.62 2.62 13.04
C ARG A 12 -20.08 2.62 14.46
N ASP A 13 -20.81 2.05 15.43
CA ASP A 13 -20.38 1.85 16.83
C ASP A 13 -19.07 1.06 16.90
N GLY A 14 -18.70 0.37 15.81
CA GLY A 14 -17.33 -0.12 15.61
C GLY A 14 -16.93 -1.23 16.58
N ARG A 15 -17.90 -1.80 17.31
CA ARG A 15 -17.71 -2.95 18.21
C ARG A 15 -17.22 -4.18 17.43
N GLU A 16 -15.91 -4.20 17.31
CA GLU A 16 -14.95 -5.29 17.14
C GLU A 16 -15.35 -6.43 16.20
N THR A 17 -14.81 -6.41 14.98
CA THR A 17 -14.57 -7.65 14.24
C THR A 17 -13.30 -8.28 14.78
N SER A 18 -13.40 -9.19 15.73
CA SER A 18 -12.29 -10.06 16.08
C SER A 18 -11.88 -10.85 14.83
N LEU A 19 -10.72 -10.52 14.26
CA LEU A 19 -10.10 -11.35 13.24
C LEU A 19 -9.26 -12.39 13.97
N SER A 20 -9.75 -13.62 14.05
CA SER A 20 -8.93 -14.75 14.48
C SER A 20 -7.74 -14.90 13.53
N SER A 21 -6.53 -14.84 14.06
CA SER A 21 -5.30 -14.92 13.27
C SER A 21 -4.94 -16.37 12.93
N ASP A 22 -4.59 -16.56 11.66
CA ASP A 22 -3.48 -17.37 11.15
C ASP A 22 -3.39 -18.85 11.54
N GLU A 23 -3.88 -19.74 10.66
CA GLU A 23 -3.14 -20.93 10.20
C GLU A 23 -3.94 -21.59 9.05
N GLU A 24 -3.45 -21.53 7.82
CA GLU A 24 -3.61 -22.66 6.90
C GLU A 24 -2.46 -22.63 5.88
N GLY A 25 -1.36 -23.24 6.29
CA GLY A 25 -0.66 -24.28 5.51
C GLY A 25 -0.31 -23.99 4.06
N ASP A 26 0.99 -23.89 3.80
CA ASP A 26 1.65 -23.94 2.49
C ASP A 26 1.30 -22.81 1.49
N GLY A 27 1.93 -21.66 1.73
CA GLY A 27 2.52 -20.82 0.66
C GLY A 27 1.59 -19.98 -0.21
N VAL A 28 0.26 -20.08 -0.10
CA VAL A 28 -0.67 -19.24 -0.86
C VAL A 28 -1.74 -18.63 0.04
N PRO A 29 -1.71 -17.30 0.31
CA PRO A 29 -2.78 -16.66 1.07
C PRO A 29 -4.08 -16.68 0.25
N ILE A 30 -5.05 -17.50 0.68
CA ILE A 30 -6.40 -17.50 0.12
C ILE A 30 -7.09 -16.20 0.54
N LEU A 31 -7.22 -15.27 -0.41
CA LEU A 31 -7.93 -14.03 -0.14
C LEU A 31 -9.43 -14.26 -0.01
N THR A 32 -9.98 -13.77 1.09
CA THR A 32 -11.42 -13.57 1.24
C THR A 32 -11.92 -12.53 0.24
N GLU A 33 -13.21 -12.56 -0.09
CA GLU A 33 -13.83 -11.67 -1.07
C GLU A 33 -13.55 -10.19 -0.78
N ARG A 34 -13.63 -9.77 0.50
CA ARG A 34 -13.27 -8.41 0.95
C ARG A 34 -11.81 -8.03 0.68
N GLN A 35 -10.89 -8.99 0.70
CA GLN A 35 -9.47 -8.74 0.39
C GLN A 35 -9.25 -8.71 -1.14
N ARG A 36 -10.01 -9.50 -1.91
CA ARG A 36 -9.96 -9.48 -3.37
C ARG A 36 -10.46 -8.16 -3.95
N GLU A 37 -11.52 -7.58 -3.39
CA GLU A 37 -12.05 -6.28 -3.82
C GLU A 37 -11.05 -5.13 -3.59
N LYS A 38 -10.22 -5.24 -2.56
CA LYS A 38 -9.14 -4.28 -2.26
C LYS A 38 -7.87 -4.51 -3.06
N ARG A 39 -7.74 -5.63 -3.78
CA ARG A 39 -6.60 -5.82 -4.67
C ARG A 39 -6.73 -4.82 -5.82
N PRO A 40 -5.62 -4.20 -6.25
CA PRO A 40 -5.64 -3.43 -7.48
C PRO A 40 -6.20 -4.33 -8.59
N GLN A 41 -7.34 -3.96 -9.17
CA GLN A 41 -7.80 -4.59 -10.39
C GLN A 41 -6.67 -4.44 -11.37
N PHE A 42 -6.08 -5.58 -11.79
CA PHE A 42 -4.90 -5.67 -12.63
C PHE A 42 -4.94 -4.55 -13.68
N THR A 43 -4.20 -3.48 -13.39
CA THR A 43 -4.20 -2.27 -14.20
C THR A 43 -3.68 -2.71 -15.55
N GLN A 44 -4.49 -2.56 -16.61
CA GLN A 44 -4.00 -2.69 -17.99
C GLN A 44 -2.64 -2.02 -18.07
N GLU A 45 -1.64 -2.70 -18.64
CA GLU A 45 -0.27 -2.19 -18.74
C GLU A 45 -0.32 -0.73 -19.14
N VAL A 46 -0.08 0.16 -18.18
CA VAL A 46 0.07 1.58 -18.46
C VAL A 46 1.24 1.60 -19.42
N PRO A 47 1.08 2.08 -20.67
CA PRO A 47 2.21 2.17 -21.57
C PRO A 47 3.24 2.99 -20.82
N VAL A 48 4.35 2.36 -20.44
CA VAL A 48 5.49 3.06 -19.87
C VAL A 48 5.80 4.11 -20.91
N VAL A 49 5.44 5.36 -20.63
CA VAL A 49 5.95 6.49 -21.38
C VAL A 49 7.44 6.24 -21.40
N ARG A 50 7.98 6.02 -22.59
CA ARG A 50 9.40 5.82 -22.80
C ARG A 50 10.07 7.16 -22.49
N ALA A 51 10.14 7.49 -21.21
CA ALA A 51 10.87 8.62 -20.70
C ALA A 51 12.33 8.33 -21.00
N GLN A 52 13.01 9.35 -21.51
CA GLN A 52 14.44 9.27 -21.75
C GLN A 52 15.12 8.82 -20.46
N PRO A 53 16.03 7.82 -20.50
CA PRO A 53 16.74 7.41 -19.31
C PRO A 53 17.48 8.62 -18.73
N PRO A 54 17.58 8.73 -17.38
CA PRO A 54 18.34 9.80 -16.75
C PRO A 54 19.76 9.85 -17.31
N ALA A 55 20.30 11.06 -17.43
CA ALA A 55 21.67 11.25 -17.88
C ALA A 55 22.64 10.45 -16.99
N LEU A 56 23.56 9.72 -17.61
CA LEU A 56 24.61 9.00 -16.87
C LEU A 56 25.61 10.02 -16.34
N ILE A 57 25.90 9.93 -15.03
CA ILE A 57 26.92 10.74 -14.39
C ILE A 57 28.29 10.17 -14.76
N THR A 58 29.16 11.02 -15.32
CA THR A 58 30.53 10.64 -15.69
C THR A 58 31.48 10.78 -14.50
N ARG A 59 32.67 10.17 -14.60
CA ARG A 59 33.75 10.37 -13.62
C ARG A 59 34.21 11.82 -13.54
N GLU A 60 34.09 12.56 -14.64
CA GLU A 60 34.42 13.98 -14.71
C GLU A 60 33.42 14.81 -13.90
N ASP A 61 32.11 14.54 -14.04
CA ASP A 61 31.06 15.21 -13.25
C ASP A 61 31.29 15.06 -11.74
N ILE A 62 31.71 13.87 -11.31
CA ILE A 62 32.04 13.58 -9.90
C ILE A 62 33.28 14.37 -9.46
N THR A 63 34.32 14.43 -10.30
CA THR A 63 35.57 15.14 -9.99
C THR A 63 35.34 16.65 -9.87
N ASN A 64 34.52 17.20 -10.76
CA ASN A 64 34.15 18.61 -10.75
C ASN A 64 33.37 18.98 -9.49
N LEU A 65 32.43 18.13 -9.05
CA LEU A 65 31.70 18.33 -7.81
C LEU A 65 32.62 18.34 -6.58
N ILE A 66 33.54 17.38 -6.49
CA ILE A 66 34.48 17.28 -5.36
C ILE A 66 35.41 18.50 -5.29
N THR A 67 35.85 19.01 -6.42
CA THR A 67 36.77 20.15 -6.49
C THR A 67 36.08 21.48 -6.12
N ALA A 68 34.75 21.53 -6.18
CA ALA A 68 33.96 22.72 -5.90
C ALA A 68 33.50 22.86 -4.43
N LEU A 69 33.87 21.92 -3.55
CA LEU A 69 33.60 21.94 -2.09
C LEU A 69 34.76 22.58 -1.31
#